data_AF-A0A5C3PKC5-F1
#
_entry.id   AF-A0A5C3PKC5-F1
#
_cell.length_a   1.000
_cell.length_b   1.000
_cell.length_c   1.000
_cell.angle_alpha   90.00
_cell.angle_beta   90.00
_cell.angle_gamma   90.00
#
_symmetry.space_group_name_H-M   'P 1'
#
loop_
_entity.id
_entity.type
_entity.pdbx_description
1 polymer ?
#
loop_
_entity_poly.entity_id
_entity_poly.type
_entity_poly.pdbx_seq_one_letter_code
_entity_poly.pdbx_strand_id
1 'polypeptide(L)'
;MFQVASRHSAIPEALNLSGAHYVHPLEQKLNIPRRLARPSFNEPSRDAIARLDPGLAGVPLEYIRRLVDSNCQQMLSALSLLTIPSALPYAHLPQSIDAPVRPTSQAPDMSSFPTHVFAILSSRMSAKTPTVASFADRHSLPPSTTVPLYPASALVMAVHCSLLPPLPQAPRSAGRRAALTLPIVPLTVPSPETYALLHAYLHTMRPDTLLASLLPSLAQSFPQLSSAGSSGGPNKLHYVGQFSSEHLMRLAHALAGAAFQRGGAQNALSGLMSHVKVINGLWQNVCALGVFDAELWGVMDLAWEVVLMAMNKVVEKA
;
A
#
# COMPACT_ATOMS: atom_id res chain seq x y z
N MET A 1 43.77 57.91 3.62
CA MET A 1 44.32 58.35 2.32
C MET A 1 43.42 57.79 1.23
N PHE A 2 42.80 58.68 0.46
CA PHE A 2 41.97 58.38 -0.72
C PHE A 2 42.81 58.57 -2.00
N GLN A 3 42.60 57.73 -3.01
CA GLN A 3 42.93 57.98 -4.43
C GLN A 3 41.63 57.77 -5.24
N VAL A 4 41.05 58.82 -5.82
CA VAL A 4 41.21 59.34 -7.22
C VAL A 4 40.60 58.37 -8.26
N ALA A 5 39.33 58.58 -8.62
CA ALA A 5 38.81 59.26 -9.84
C ALA A 5 38.74 58.31 -11.05
N SER A 6 37.61 58.18 -11.76
CA SER A 6 37.08 59.22 -12.64
C SER A 6 35.62 58.93 -13.04
N ARG A 7 34.81 59.99 -13.14
CA ARG A 7 33.53 60.02 -13.88
C ARG A 7 33.77 60.77 -15.19
N HIS A 8 32.97 60.50 -16.24
CA HIS A 8 32.38 61.43 -17.23
C HIS A 8 31.22 60.65 -17.91
N SER A 9 29.94 61.04 -17.74
CA SER A 9 29.12 61.91 -18.63
C SER A 9 28.58 61.15 -19.86
N ALA A 10 27.33 61.20 -20.37
CA ALA A 10 25.99 61.68 -19.97
C ALA A 10 24.98 61.08 -21.02
N ILE A 11 23.76 60.70 -20.58
CA ILE A 11 22.36 60.89 -21.12
C ILE A 11 22.12 60.91 -22.68
N PRO A 12 20.99 60.45 -23.31
CA PRO A 12 19.66 59.98 -22.80
C PRO A 12 19.03 58.70 -23.44
N GLU A 13 17.98 58.20 -22.76
CA GLU A 13 16.66 57.68 -23.22
C GLU A 13 16.45 57.08 -24.64
N ALA A 14 16.01 55.82 -24.72
CA ALA A 14 14.73 55.38 -25.32
C ALA A 14 14.63 53.83 -25.48
N LEU A 15 13.48 53.28 -25.08
CA LEU A 15 12.78 52.08 -25.54
C LEU A 15 13.57 50.97 -26.27
N ASN A 16 13.67 49.79 -25.65
CA ASN A 16 13.72 48.54 -26.42
C ASN A 16 13.02 47.38 -25.69
N LEU A 17 11.85 46.99 -26.23
CA LEU A 17 11.22 45.69 -26.04
C LEU A 17 12.10 44.64 -26.71
N SER A 18 12.62 43.67 -25.96
CA SER A 18 12.77 42.25 -26.39
C SER A 18 13.65 41.48 -25.41
N GLY A 19 13.17 40.33 -24.95
CA GLY A 19 13.95 39.39 -24.18
C GLY A 19 13.08 38.37 -23.46
N ALA A 20 12.24 37.65 -24.20
CA ALA A 20 11.58 36.46 -23.69
C ALA A 20 12.66 35.45 -23.23
N HIS A 21 12.88 35.36 -21.92
CA HIS A 21 13.64 34.28 -21.34
C HIS A 21 12.81 32.99 -21.48
N TYR A 22 13.04 32.27 -22.58
CA TYR A 22 12.70 30.86 -22.67
C TYR A 22 13.52 30.11 -21.61
N VAL A 23 12.90 29.85 -20.47
CA VAL A 23 13.38 28.85 -19.51
C VAL A 23 13.13 27.49 -20.17
N HIS A 24 14.17 26.89 -20.75
CA HIS A 24 14.13 25.49 -21.15
C HIS A 24 13.76 24.62 -19.93
N PRO A 25 12.76 23.74 -20.01
CA PRO A 25 12.53 22.77 -18.95
C PRO A 25 13.72 21.82 -18.93
N LEU A 26 14.39 21.72 -17.78
CA LEU A 26 15.32 20.61 -17.51
C LEU A 26 14.55 19.31 -17.79
N GLU A 27 15.00 18.54 -18.77
CA GLU A 27 14.52 17.18 -19.00
C GLU A 27 14.82 16.36 -17.73
N GLN A 28 13.82 16.25 -16.85
CA GLN A 28 13.84 15.33 -15.73
C GLN A 28 13.77 13.92 -16.33
N LYS A 29 14.94 13.34 -16.59
CA LYS A 29 15.07 11.94 -17.00
C LYS A 29 14.54 11.08 -15.85
N LEU A 30 13.27 10.69 -15.92
CA LEU A 30 12.62 9.82 -14.95
C LEU A 30 13.34 8.47 -14.98
N ASN A 31 14.21 8.22 -14.00
CA ASN A 31 14.94 6.97 -13.88
C ASN A 31 14.03 5.93 -13.20
N ILE A 32 13.09 5.40 -13.96
CA ILE A 32 12.16 4.37 -13.49
C ILE A 32 12.87 3.02 -13.60
N PRO A 33 13.02 2.26 -12.50
CA PRO A 33 13.74 1.00 -12.55
C PRO A 33 12.98 -0.02 -13.40
N ARG A 34 13.71 -0.78 -14.22
CA ARG A 34 13.11 -1.83 -15.07
C ARG A 34 12.46 -2.95 -14.25
N ARG A 35 12.92 -3.16 -13.00
CA ARG A 35 12.40 -4.16 -12.08
C ARG A 35 12.33 -3.59 -10.67
N LEU A 36 11.34 -4.03 -9.91
CA LEU A 36 11.25 -3.72 -8.48
C LEU A 36 12.30 -4.54 -7.72
N ALA A 37 13.13 -3.87 -6.92
CA ALA A 37 14.14 -4.56 -6.12
C ALA A 37 13.47 -5.34 -4.99
N ARG A 38 13.83 -6.60 -4.81
CA ARG A 38 13.28 -7.43 -3.72
C ARG A 38 14.27 -7.46 -2.54
N PRO A 39 13.85 -7.09 -1.32
CA PRO A 39 14.67 -7.27 -0.14
C PRO A 39 14.84 -8.77 0.17
N SER A 40 15.68 -9.10 1.15
CA SER A 40 15.81 -10.47 1.65
C SER A 40 14.44 -11.01 2.07
N PHE A 41 14.03 -12.13 1.48
CA PHE A 41 12.76 -12.77 1.71
C PHE A 41 12.80 -13.55 3.04
N ASN A 42 12.59 -12.83 4.14
CA ASN A 42 12.72 -13.37 5.49
C ASN A 42 11.37 -13.87 6.01
N GLU A 43 11.36 -15.09 6.51
CA GLU A 43 10.17 -15.64 7.13
C GLU A 43 9.85 -14.91 8.46
N PRO A 44 8.57 -14.63 8.77
CA PRO A 44 8.20 -13.99 10.02
C PRO A 44 8.57 -14.79 11.28
N SER A 45 8.83 -14.07 12.36
CA SER A 45 9.27 -14.66 13.64
C SER A 45 8.17 -15.52 14.27
N ARG A 46 8.47 -16.81 14.47
CA ARG A 46 7.58 -17.74 15.19
C ARG A 46 7.31 -17.29 16.63
N ASP A 47 8.30 -16.71 17.30
CA ASP A 47 8.14 -16.18 18.64
C ASP A 47 7.18 -14.98 18.67
N ALA A 48 7.19 -14.14 17.62
CA ALA A 48 6.23 -13.04 17.50
C ALA A 48 4.79 -13.55 17.36
N ILE A 49 4.60 -14.63 16.61
CA ILE A 49 3.29 -15.27 16.44
C ILE A 49 2.83 -15.94 17.75
N ALA A 50 3.73 -16.67 18.42
CA ALA A 50 3.43 -17.32 19.69
C ALA A 50 3.09 -16.32 20.82
N ARG A 51 3.63 -15.09 20.77
CA ARG A 51 3.24 -14.01 21.70
C ARG A 51 1.81 -13.51 21.48
N LEU A 52 1.30 -13.59 20.25
CA LEU A 52 -0.07 -13.19 19.91
C LEU A 52 -1.06 -14.31 20.23
N ASP A 53 -0.70 -15.54 19.87
CA ASP A 53 -1.47 -16.75 20.17
C ASP A 53 -0.54 -17.87 20.66
N PRO A 54 -0.42 -18.07 21.98
CA PRO A 54 0.41 -19.12 22.56
C PRO A 54 0.01 -20.53 22.12
N GLY A 55 -1.25 -20.74 21.69
CA GLY A 55 -1.71 -22.04 21.20
C GLY A 55 -1.08 -22.44 19.86
N LEU A 56 -0.49 -21.48 19.14
CA LEU A 56 0.23 -21.71 17.89
C LEU A 56 1.73 -21.97 18.11
N ALA A 57 2.21 -22.00 19.37
CA ALA A 57 3.60 -22.34 19.67
C ALA A 57 3.94 -23.74 19.13
N GLY A 58 4.95 -23.82 18.27
CA GLY A 58 5.39 -25.07 17.65
C GLY A 58 4.60 -25.50 16.40
N VAL A 59 3.55 -24.79 16.02
CA VAL A 59 2.83 -25.05 14.77
C VAL A 59 3.65 -24.51 13.58
N PRO A 60 3.88 -25.30 12.51
CA PRO A 60 4.62 -24.80 11.35
C PRO A 60 3.86 -23.68 10.64
N LEU A 61 4.58 -22.67 10.17
CA LEU A 61 4.00 -21.40 9.72
C LEU A 61 3.09 -21.58 8.50
N GLU A 62 3.34 -22.58 7.67
CA GLU A 62 2.54 -22.92 6.50
C GLU A 62 1.14 -23.41 6.88
N TYR A 63 0.98 -24.05 8.04
CA TYR A 63 -0.34 -24.42 8.54
C TYR A 63 -1.08 -23.19 9.08
N ILE A 64 -0.38 -22.29 9.77
CA ILE A 64 -0.96 -21.05 10.30
C ILE A 64 -1.44 -20.16 9.14
N ARG A 65 -0.65 -20.00 8.08
CA ARG A 65 -1.04 -19.29 6.85
C ARG A 65 -2.31 -19.88 6.24
N ARG A 66 -2.36 -21.21 6.06
CA ARG A 66 -3.55 -21.88 5.52
C ARG A 66 -4.79 -21.68 6.37
N LEU A 67 -4.64 -21.68 7.70
CA LEU A 67 -5.74 -21.42 8.63
C LEU A 67 -6.27 -19.98 8.51
N VAL A 68 -5.35 -19.00 8.42
CA VAL A 68 -5.70 -17.60 8.19
C VAL A 68 -6.42 -17.43 6.85
N ASP A 69 -5.86 -18.01 5.79
CA ASP A 69 -6.40 -17.95 4.43
C ASP A 69 -7.80 -18.58 4.35
N SER A 70 -8.02 -19.71 5.03
CA SER A 70 -9.33 -20.38 5.05
C SER A 70 -10.41 -19.57 5.77
N ASN A 71 -10.00 -18.69 6.69
CA ASN A 71 -10.90 -17.93 7.54
C ASN A 71 -11.16 -16.50 7.02
N CYS A 72 -10.55 -16.11 5.89
CA CYS A 72 -10.62 -14.75 5.36
C CYS A 72 -12.08 -14.25 5.19
N GLN A 73 -12.99 -15.09 4.71
CA GLN A 73 -14.40 -14.72 4.53
C GLN A 73 -15.11 -14.45 5.85
N GLN A 74 -14.88 -15.30 6.86
CA GLN A 74 -15.43 -15.09 8.20
C GLN A 74 -14.91 -13.79 8.82
N MET A 75 -13.63 -13.49 8.61
CA MET A 75 -13.02 -12.25 9.07
C MET A 75 -13.60 -11.02 8.37
N LEU A 76 -13.85 -11.08 7.06
CA LEU A 76 -14.52 -10.01 6.32
C LEU A 76 -15.96 -9.81 6.79
N SER A 77 -16.70 -10.90 7.02
CA SER A 77 -18.03 -10.84 7.61
C SER A 77 -17.99 -10.20 8.99
N ALA A 78 -17.05 -10.57 9.85
CA ALA A 78 -16.88 -9.98 11.18
C ALA A 78 -16.54 -8.49 11.11
N LEU A 79 -15.62 -8.09 10.23
CA LEU A 79 -15.27 -6.68 10.00
C LEU A 79 -16.47 -5.86 9.56
N SER A 80 -17.35 -6.40 8.71
CA SER A 80 -18.56 -5.72 8.23
C SER A 80 -19.60 -5.42 9.32
N LEU A 81 -19.50 -6.12 10.46
CA LEU A 81 -20.36 -5.91 11.62
C LEU A 81 -19.82 -4.83 12.56
N LEU A 82 -18.55 -4.42 12.41
CA LEU A 82 -17.95 -3.39 13.25
C LEU A 82 -18.23 -1.99 12.71
N THR A 83 -18.52 -1.07 13.63
CA THR A 83 -18.57 0.36 13.33
C THR A 83 -17.31 1.04 13.86
N ILE A 84 -16.38 1.37 12.98
CA ILE A 84 -15.10 2.03 13.31
C ILE A 84 -14.95 3.27 12.41
N PRO A 85 -14.58 4.44 12.95
CA PRO A 85 -14.29 5.61 12.12
C PRO A 85 -13.14 5.34 11.16
N SER A 86 -13.24 5.86 9.93
CA SER A 86 -12.19 5.69 8.91
C SER A 86 -10.91 6.47 9.20
N ALA A 87 -10.99 7.52 10.00
CA ALA A 87 -9.85 8.32 10.44
C ALA A 87 -10.13 9.02 11.77
N LEU A 88 -9.08 9.37 12.50
CA LEU A 88 -9.15 10.19 13.72
C LEU A 88 -8.15 11.35 13.68
N PRO A 89 -8.41 12.46 14.38
CA PRO A 89 -7.41 13.51 14.58
C PRO A 89 -6.15 12.97 15.24
N TYR A 90 -4.97 13.23 14.66
CA TYR A 90 -3.68 12.78 15.20
C TYR A 90 -3.43 13.31 16.62
N ALA A 91 -3.73 14.59 16.85
CA ALA A 91 -3.48 15.27 18.12
C ALA A 91 -4.16 14.62 19.33
N HIS A 92 -5.21 13.84 19.08
CA HIS A 92 -6.03 13.21 20.13
C HIS A 92 -6.24 11.72 19.84
N LEU A 93 -5.27 11.06 19.22
CA LEU A 93 -5.37 9.63 18.94
C LEU A 93 -5.40 8.85 20.26
N PRO A 94 -6.50 8.14 20.59
CA PRO A 94 -6.59 7.39 21.84
C PRO A 94 -5.77 6.10 21.77
N GLN A 95 -5.50 5.48 22.92
CA GLN A 95 -4.79 4.20 22.99
C GLN A 95 -5.65 3.01 22.54
N SER A 96 -6.98 3.14 22.65
CA SER A 96 -7.94 2.13 22.24
C SER A 96 -9.23 2.78 21.76
N ILE A 97 -10.00 2.04 20.98
CA ILE A 97 -11.32 2.44 20.51
C ILE A 97 -12.32 1.34 20.81
N ASP A 98 -13.50 1.71 21.29
CA ASP A 98 -14.62 0.79 21.39
C ASP A 98 -15.33 0.75 20.03
N ALA A 99 -15.37 -0.44 19.43
CA ALA A 99 -15.99 -0.73 18.16
C ALA A 99 -17.31 -1.47 18.39
N PRO A 100 -18.47 -0.80 18.28
CA PRO A 100 -19.77 -1.45 18.40
C PRO A 100 -19.92 -2.58 17.36
N VAL A 101 -20.46 -3.71 17.81
CA VAL A 101 -20.76 -4.87 16.97
C VAL A 101 -22.24 -4.85 16.64
N ARG A 102 -22.56 -4.78 15.35
CA ARG A 102 -23.95 -4.88 14.87
C ARG A 102 -24.53 -6.25 15.25
N PRO A 103 -25.70 -6.32 15.91
CA PRO A 103 -26.37 -7.59 16.18
C PRO A 103 -26.69 -8.36 14.90
N THR A 104 -26.45 -9.67 14.92
CA THR A 104 -26.79 -10.59 13.81
C THR A 104 -27.18 -11.95 14.37
N SER A 105 -28.11 -12.64 13.70
CA SER A 105 -28.54 -13.99 14.07
C SER A 105 -27.46 -15.05 13.82
N GLN A 106 -26.52 -14.76 12.90
CA GLN A 106 -25.37 -15.61 12.57
C GLN A 106 -24.09 -14.83 12.84
N ALA A 107 -23.74 -14.68 14.11
CA ALA A 107 -22.50 -14.01 14.50
C ALA A 107 -21.30 -14.93 14.19
N PRO A 108 -20.25 -14.40 13.53
CA PRO A 108 -19.00 -15.14 13.35
C PRO A 108 -18.32 -15.35 14.71
N ASP A 109 -17.40 -16.31 14.76
CA ASP A 109 -16.61 -16.58 15.96
C ASP A 109 -15.81 -15.33 16.37
N MET A 110 -15.63 -15.14 17.68
CA MET A 110 -14.90 -13.99 18.24
C MET A 110 -13.46 -13.90 17.71
N SER A 111 -12.85 -15.03 17.36
CA SER A 111 -11.53 -15.11 16.73
C SER A 111 -11.48 -14.54 15.31
N SER A 112 -12.64 -14.39 14.65
CA SER A 112 -12.75 -13.79 13.31
C SER A 112 -12.76 -12.26 13.34
N PHE A 113 -13.06 -11.65 14.49
CA PHE A 113 -13.07 -10.20 14.59
C PHE A 113 -11.65 -9.62 14.60
N PRO A 114 -11.45 -8.41 14.05
CA PRO A 114 -10.22 -7.65 14.23
C PRO A 114 -9.81 -7.56 15.70
N THR A 115 -8.51 -7.66 15.95
CA THR A 115 -7.94 -7.56 17.30
C THR A 115 -7.30 -6.19 17.55
N HIS A 116 -6.96 -5.47 16.48
CA HIS A 116 -6.25 -4.20 16.54
C HIS A 116 -6.79 -3.24 15.48
N VAL A 117 -6.51 -1.94 15.66
CA VAL A 117 -6.72 -0.92 14.64
C VAL A 117 -5.39 -0.22 14.36
N PHE A 118 -4.88 -0.29 13.13
CA PHE A 118 -3.66 0.42 12.76
C PHE A 118 -3.98 1.87 12.38
N ALA A 119 -3.29 2.81 13.02
CA ALA A 119 -3.31 4.22 12.64
C ALA A 119 -2.08 4.52 11.77
N ILE A 120 -2.30 4.84 10.50
CA ILE A 120 -1.23 4.87 9.49
C ILE A 120 -0.77 6.29 9.17
N LEU A 121 0.52 6.53 9.34
CA LEU A 121 1.18 7.78 8.93
C LEU A 121 2.30 7.55 7.93
N SER A 122 2.65 8.59 7.18
CA SER A 122 3.81 8.52 6.26
C SER A 122 5.10 8.36 7.05
N SER A 123 6.13 7.74 6.51
CA SER A 123 7.50 7.81 7.01
C SER A 123 8.26 8.90 6.25
N ARG A 124 8.52 10.06 6.88
CA ARG A 124 9.21 11.22 6.30
C ARG A 124 10.73 11.07 6.29
N MET A 125 11.27 10.09 7.01
CA MET A 125 12.70 9.77 7.04
C MET A 125 12.93 8.41 6.44
N SER A 126 14.14 8.18 5.93
CA SER A 126 14.67 6.91 5.40
C SER A 126 14.72 5.77 6.46
N ALA A 127 13.84 5.81 7.46
CA ALA A 127 13.61 4.73 8.40
C ALA A 127 13.02 3.55 7.62
N LYS A 128 13.88 2.57 7.35
CA LYS A 128 13.55 1.33 6.64
C LYS A 128 12.59 0.43 7.43
N THR A 129 12.35 0.73 8.71
CA THR A 129 11.51 -0.05 9.61
C THR A 129 10.44 0.81 10.27
N PRO A 130 9.16 0.40 10.21
CA PRO A 130 8.09 1.03 10.95
C PRO A 130 8.31 0.87 12.46
N THR A 131 8.41 1.96 13.21
CA THR A 131 8.51 1.90 14.69
C THR A 131 7.51 2.85 15.34
N VAL A 132 7.13 2.56 16.59
CA VAL A 132 6.32 3.50 17.39
C VAL A 132 7.07 4.82 17.60
N ALA A 133 8.41 4.77 17.70
CA ALA A 133 9.25 5.95 17.82
C ALA A 133 9.14 6.88 16.60
N SER A 134 9.10 6.33 15.37
CA SER A 134 8.92 7.13 14.15
C SER A 134 7.53 7.76 14.04
N PHE A 135 6.54 7.27 14.80
CA PHE A 135 5.22 7.88 14.92
C PHE A 135 5.20 9.08 15.89
N ALA A 136 6.05 9.05 16.92
CA ALA A 136 6.15 10.09 17.94
C ALA A 136 6.99 11.31 17.52
N ASP A 137 7.96 11.14 16.63
CA ASP A 137 8.96 12.15 16.24
C ASP A 137 8.43 13.26 15.29
N ARG A 138 7.21 13.76 15.48
CA ARG A 138 6.61 14.72 14.54
C ARG A 138 5.89 15.90 15.16
N HIS A 139 6.68 16.72 15.85
CA HIS A 139 6.31 18.09 16.25
C HIS A 139 5.98 19.03 15.07
N SER A 140 6.12 18.60 13.81
CA SER A 140 5.90 19.41 12.61
C SER A 140 4.61 19.10 11.84
N LEU A 141 3.73 18.21 12.34
CA LEU A 141 2.46 17.92 11.67
C LEU A 141 1.42 18.99 12.04
N PRO A 142 0.63 19.50 11.07
CA PRO A 142 -0.47 20.40 11.37
C PRO A 142 -1.43 19.78 12.39
N PRO A 143 -1.98 20.54 13.35
CA PRO A 143 -2.88 20.02 14.38
C PRO A 143 -4.19 19.46 13.79
N SER A 144 -4.57 19.88 12.58
CA SER A 144 -5.71 19.37 11.83
C SER A 144 -5.46 18.04 11.10
N THR A 145 -4.24 17.47 11.20
CA THR A 145 -3.91 16.21 10.53
C THR A 145 -4.77 15.07 11.07
N THR A 146 -5.48 14.38 10.18
CA THR A 146 -6.17 13.14 10.50
C THR A 146 -5.34 11.94 10.07
N VAL A 147 -5.53 10.82 10.77
CA VAL A 147 -4.82 9.57 10.53
C VAL A 147 -5.84 8.51 10.14
N PRO A 148 -5.70 7.86 8.98
CA PRO A 148 -6.58 6.77 8.59
C PRO A 148 -6.39 5.55 9.51
N LEU A 149 -7.51 4.88 9.79
CA LEU A 149 -7.60 3.73 10.66
C LEU A 149 -7.93 2.46 9.87
N TYR A 150 -7.19 1.39 10.15
CA TYR A 150 -7.33 0.09 9.48
C TYR A 150 -7.50 -1.03 10.51
N PRO A 151 -8.72 -1.52 10.74
CA PRO A 151 -8.95 -2.67 11.61
C PRO A 151 -8.31 -3.91 11.01
N ALA A 152 -7.61 -4.69 11.83
CA ALA A 152 -6.85 -5.84 11.37
C ALA A 152 -6.77 -6.94 12.43
N SER A 153 -6.56 -8.16 11.96
CA SER A 153 -6.11 -9.25 12.82
C SER A 153 -4.59 -9.19 12.93
N ALA A 154 -4.09 -9.02 14.17
CA ALA A 154 -2.65 -9.08 14.45
C ALA A 154 -2.00 -10.37 13.95
N LEU A 155 -2.72 -11.49 14.01
CA LEU A 155 -2.21 -12.78 13.53
C LEU A 155 -1.96 -12.74 12.02
N VAL A 156 -2.90 -12.20 11.24
CA VAL A 156 -2.73 -12.05 9.78
C VAL A 156 -1.50 -11.20 9.48
N MET A 157 -1.36 -10.06 10.15
CA MET A 157 -0.19 -9.20 9.93
C MET A 157 1.11 -9.90 10.33
N ALA A 158 1.17 -10.56 11.48
CA ALA A 158 2.39 -11.22 11.97
C ALA A 158 2.81 -12.44 11.14
N VAL A 159 1.86 -13.14 10.52
CA VAL A 159 2.12 -14.32 9.68
C VAL A 159 2.67 -13.95 8.29
N HIS A 160 2.40 -12.72 7.84
CA HIS A 160 2.85 -12.21 6.54
C HIS A 160 3.95 -11.16 6.64
N CYS A 161 4.09 -10.41 7.73
CA CYS A 161 5.03 -9.28 7.84
C CYS A 161 6.18 -9.61 8.81
N SER A 162 7.39 -9.79 8.29
CA SER A 162 8.57 -10.13 9.08
C SER A 162 9.18 -8.95 9.85
N LEU A 163 8.89 -7.71 9.44
CA LEU A 163 9.41 -6.49 10.06
C LEU A 163 8.33 -5.71 10.82
N LEU A 164 7.23 -6.38 11.19
CA LEU A 164 6.18 -5.78 11.99
C LEU A 164 6.70 -5.47 13.41
N PRO A 165 6.46 -4.27 13.95
CA PRO A 165 6.83 -3.98 15.33
C PRO A 165 6.03 -4.88 16.29
N PRO A 166 6.54 -5.12 17.51
CA PRO A 166 5.79 -5.83 18.54
C PRO A 166 4.43 -5.16 18.77
N LEU A 167 3.36 -5.95 18.65
CA LEU A 167 2.00 -5.47 18.86
C LEU A 167 1.62 -5.60 20.35
N PRO A 168 0.80 -4.67 20.88
CA PRO A 168 0.27 -4.80 22.23
C PRO A 168 -0.61 -6.06 22.34
N GLN A 169 -0.77 -6.60 23.54
CA GLN A 169 -1.75 -7.67 23.74
C GLN A 169 -3.15 -7.07 23.69
N ALA A 170 -4.00 -7.63 22.84
CA ALA A 170 -5.41 -7.25 22.81
C ALA A 170 -6.07 -7.67 24.13
N PRO A 171 -6.91 -6.81 24.74
CA PRO A 171 -7.68 -7.20 25.92
C PRO A 171 -8.53 -8.43 25.59
N ARG A 172 -8.43 -9.48 26.41
CA ARG A 172 -9.32 -10.64 26.25
C ARG A 172 -10.74 -10.21 26.60
N SER A 173 -11.59 -10.03 25.58
CA SER A 173 -13.01 -9.74 25.78
C SER A 173 -13.69 -10.95 26.41
N ALA A 174 -13.88 -10.92 27.72
CA ALA A 174 -14.72 -11.89 28.41
C ALA A 174 -16.20 -11.57 28.14
N GLY A 175 -16.91 -12.49 27.48
CA GLY A 175 -18.36 -12.47 27.26
C GLY A 175 -18.84 -12.01 25.87
N ARG A 176 -20.12 -12.25 25.57
CA ARG A 176 -20.84 -11.65 24.43
C ARG A 176 -20.99 -10.15 24.67
N ARG A 177 -20.03 -9.34 24.22
CA ARG A 177 -20.10 -7.88 24.32
C ARG A 177 -20.72 -7.29 23.06
N ALA A 178 -21.54 -6.26 23.25
CA ALA A 178 -22.09 -5.44 22.16
C ALA A 178 -21.03 -4.52 21.50
N ALA A 179 -19.80 -4.51 22.02
CA ALA A 179 -18.68 -3.75 21.48
C ALA A 179 -17.34 -4.46 21.77
N LEU A 180 -16.36 -4.27 20.89
CA LEU A 180 -14.98 -4.71 21.05
C LEU A 180 -14.09 -3.53 21.41
N THR A 181 -13.29 -3.65 22.46
CA THR A 181 -12.25 -2.66 22.76
C THR A 181 -10.98 -3.04 21.99
N LEU A 182 -10.65 -2.26 20.98
CA LEU A 182 -9.52 -2.51 20.08
C LEU A 182 -8.37 -1.55 20.38
N PRO A 183 -7.17 -2.02 20.72
CA PRO A 183 -6.00 -1.15 20.82
C PRO A 183 -5.70 -0.49 19.46
N ILE A 184 -5.42 0.80 19.49
CA ILE A 184 -4.92 1.54 18.34
C ILE A 184 -3.40 1.38 18.31
N VAL A 185 -2.88 0.88 17.20
CA VAL A 185 -1.46 0.68 16.96
C VAL A 185 -0.96 1.73 15.98
N PRO A 186 -0.17 2.71 16.44
CA PRO A 186 0.45 3.67 15.55
C PRO A 186 1.52 3.01 14.68
N LEU A 187 1.46 3.21 13.37
CA LEU A 187 2.36 2.60 12.41
C LEU A 187 2.73 3.59 11.30
N THR A 188 4.03 3.80 11.07
CA THR A 188 4.51 4.64 9.97
C THR A 188 4.94 3.81 8.77
N VAL A 189 4.43 4.10 7.59
CA VAL A 189 4.78 3.39 6.35
C VAL A 189 5.27 4.39 5.29
N PRO A 190 6.13 3.99 4.33
CA PRO A 190 6.64 4.89 3.30
C PRO A 190 5.55 5.61 2.49
N SER A 191 4.48 4.91 2.11
CA SER A 191 3.36 5.46 1.33
C SER A 191 2.01 5.12 1.98
N PRO A 192 1.46 5.97 2.86
CA PRO A 192 0.16 5.74 3.48
C PRO A 192 -0.98 5.57 2.48
N GLU A 193 -0.90 6.27 1.35
CA GLU A 193 -1.93 6.32 0.32
C GLU A 193 -2.16 4.94 -0.32
N THR A 194 -1.14 4.09 -0.30
CA THR A 194 -1.18 2.74 -0.88
C THR A 194 -1.32 1.65 0.18
N TYR A 195 -1.32 2.01 1.48
CA TYR A 195 -1.47 1.04 2.56
C TYR A 195 -2.81 0.31 2.52
N ALA A 196 -3.89 0.97 2.11
CA ALA A 196 -5.20 0.35 1.96
C ALA A 196 -5.18 -0.86 1.01
N LEU A 197 -4.40 -0.79 -0.08
CA LEU A 197 -4.25 -1.89 -1.03
C LEU A 197 -3.55 -3.09 -0.38
N LEU A 198 -2.46 -2.82 0.37
CA LEU A 198 -1.73 -3.86 1.08
C LEU A 198 -2.59 -4.51 2.16
N HIS A 199 -3.26 -3.69 2.98
CA HIS A 199 -4.14 -4.15 4.04
C HIS A 199 -5.27 -5.02 3.49
N ALA A 200 -5.95 -4.58 2.42
CA ALA A 200 -6.99 -5.37 1.77
C ALA A 200 -6.44 -6.69 1.20
N TYR A 201 -5.28 -6.66 0.54
CA TYR A 201 -4.67 -7.89 0.03
C TYR A 201 -4.35 -8.89 1.15
N LEU A 202 -3.70 -8.46 2.24
CA LEU A 202 -3.32 -9.36 3.33
C LEU A 202 -4.52 -10.02 4.02
N HIS A 203 -5.69 -9.37 4.04
CA HIS A 203 -6.89 -9.93 4.67
C HIS A 203 -7.77 -10.75 3.72
N THR A 204 -7.63 -10.57 2.41
CA THR A 204 -8.44 -11.27 1.40
C THR A 204 -7.67 -12.35 0.66
N MET A 205 -6.35 -12.21 0.58
CA MET A 205 -5.43 -12.99 -0.24
C MET A 205 -5.91 -13.10 -1.70
N ARG A 206 -6.50 -12.01 -2.22
CA ARG A 206 -7.09 -11.90 -3.57
C ARG A 206 -6.15 -11.17 -4.54
N PRO A 207 -5.28 -11.89 -5.26
CA PRO A 207 -4.36 -11.27 -6.22
C PRO A 207 -5.06 -10.61 -7.41
N ASP A 208 -6.22 -11.14 -7.81
CA ASP A 208 -7.07 -10.59 -8.87
C ASP A 208 -7.65 -9.21 -8.50
N THR A 209 -8.12 -9.08 -7.25
CA THR A 209 -8.67 -7.80 -6.74
C THR A 209 -7.57 -6.76 -6.59
N LEU A 210 -6.38 -7.19 -6.15
CA LEU A 210 -5.22 -6.30 -6.08
C LEU A 210 -4.79 -5.82 -7.47
N LEU A 211 -4.66 -6.72 -8.44
CA LEU A 211 -4.27 -6.38 -9.80
C LEU A 211 -5.27 -5.41 -10.45
N ALA A 212 -6.58 -5.67 -10.28
CA ALA A 212 -7.64 -4.77 -10.71
C ALA A 212 -7.54 -3.39 -10.08
N SER A 213 -7.13 -3.31 -8.80
CA SER A 213 -6.94 -2.04 -8.10
C SER A 213 -5.71 -1.27 -8.58
N LEU A 214 -4.63 -1.98 -8.96
CA LEU A 214 -3.41 -1.36 -9.51
C LEU A 214 -3.63 -0.85 -10.94
N LEU A 215 -4.46 -1.54 -11.72
CA LEU A 215 -4.75 -1.24 -13.13
C LEU A 215 -6.27 -1.15 -13.42
N PRO A 216 -7.00 -0.16 -12.88
CA PRO A 216 -8.47 -0.14 -12.93
C PRO A 216 -9.08 -0.15 -14.34
N SER A 217 -8.42 0.46 -15.33
CA SER A 217 -8.91 0.44 -16.72
C SER A 217 -8.85 -0.93 -17.38
N LEU A 218 -8.13 -1.89 -16.80
CA LEU A 218 -8.00 -3.25 -17.31
C LEU A 218 -8.78 -4.26 -16.48
N ALA A 219 -9.49 -3.84 -15.42
CA ALA A 219 -10.12 -4.73 -14.44
C ALA A 219 -11.02 -5.80 -15.09
N GLN A 220 -11.76 -5.44 -16.14
CA GLN A 220 -12.65 -6.35 -16.88
C GLN A 220 -11.91 -7.37 -17.76
N SER A 221 -10.64 -7.13 -18.07
CA SER A 221 -9.81 -8.01 -18.89
C SER A 221 -9.07 -9.07 -18.06
N PHE A 222 -9.12 -8.98 -16.73
CA PHE A 222 -8.40 -9.90 -15.85
C PHE A 222 -9.20 -11.17 -15.55
N PRO A 223 -8.54 -12.35 -15.51
CA PRO A 223 -9.16 -13.58 -15.03
C PRO A 223 -9.69 -13.37 -13.61
N GLN A 224 -10.93 -13.81 -13.37
CA GLN A 224 -11.55 -13.75 -12.05
C GLN A 224 -11.27 -15.05 -11.29
N LEU A 225 -10.87 -14.94 -10.02
CA LEU A 225 -10.75 -16.12 -9.17
C LEU A 225 -12.12 -16.46 -8.57
N SER A 226 -12.63 -17.68 -8.80
CA SER A 226 -13.86 -18.15 -8.16
C SER A 226 -13.67 -18.29 -6.64
N SER A 227 -14.65 -17.88 -5.84
CA SER A 227 -14.64 -18.04 -4.37
C SER A 227 -14.73 -19.52 -3.92
N ALA A 228 -15.13 -20.42 -4.82
CA ALA A 228 -15.44 -21.83 -4.52
C ALA A 228 -14.25 -22.81 -4.61
N GLY A 229 -13.00 -22.31 -4.66
CA GLY A 229 -11.82 -23.10 -5.00
C GLY A 229 -10.83 -23.35 -3.86
N SER A 230 -11.29 -23.62 -2.63
CA SER A 230 -10.43 -24.08 -1.52
C SER A 230 -10.18 -25.59 -1.60
N SER A 231 -9.73 -26.09 -2.75
CA SER A 231 -9.07 -27.39 -2.82
C SER A 231 -7.59 -27.18 -2.59
N GLY A 232 -7.17 -27.31 -1.33
CA GLY A 232 -5.78 -27.29 -0.88
C GLY A 232 -4.96 -28.49 -1.39
N GLY A 233 -4.93 -28.67 -2.71
CA GLY A 233 -4.07 -29.64 -3.39
C GLY A 233 -2.65 -29.07 -3.60
N PRO A 234 -1.65 -29.94 -3.80
CA PRO A 234 -0.26 -29.55 -4.01
C PRO A 234 0.01 -28.76 -5.30
N ASN A 235 -0.99 -28.59 -6.19
CA ASN A 235 -0.92 -27.86 -7.45
C ASN A 235 -1.77 -26.57 -7.43
N LYS A 236 -1.64 -25.72 -6.40
CA LYS A 236 -2.25 -24.38 -6.45
C LYS A 236 -1.57 -23.58 -7.56
N LEU A 237 -2.25 -23.43 -8.70
CA LEU A 237 -1.80 -22.53 -9.76
C LEU A 237 -1.70 -21.11 -9.19
N HIS A 238 -0.50 -20.54 -9.25
CA HIS A 238 -0.26 -19.12 -8.98
C HIS A 238 -1.08 -18.28 -9.97
N TYR A 239 -1.79 -17.26 -9.49
CA TYR A 239 -2.66 -16.43 -10.33
C TYR A 239 -1.86 -15.74 -11.43
N VAL A 240 -0.68 -15.24 -11.07
CA VAL A 240 0.27 -14.61 -12.01
C VAL A 240 0.74 -15.58 -13.09
N GLY A 241 0.76 -16.89 -12.82
CA GLY A 241 1.15 -17.93 -13.80
C GLY A 241 0.18 -18.07 -14.98
N GLN A 242 -0.99 -17.44 -14.93
CA GLN A 242 -1.99 -17.46 -16.00
C GLN A 242 -1.71 -16.44 -17.12
N PHE A 243 -0.73 -15.55 -16.93
CA PHE A 243 -0.45 -14.47 -17.88
C PHE A 243 0.75 -14.82 -18.76
N SER A 244 0.48 -15.10 -20.04
CA SER A 244 1.54 -15.27 -21.04
C SER A 244 2.13 -13.93 -21.48
N SER A 245 3.33 -13.96 -22.07
CA SER A 245 3.96 -12.76 -22.64
C SER A 245 3.05 -12.04 -23.65
N GLU A 246 2.33 -12.78 -24.50
CA GLU A 246 1.38 -12.20 -25.45
C GLU A 246 0.20 -11.53 -24.75
N HIS A 247 -0.26 -12.08 -23.63
CA HIS A 247 -1.32 -11.47 -22.84
C HIS A 247 -0.85 -10.16 -22.21
N LEU A 248 0.37 -10.11 -21.65
CA LEU A 248 0.96 -8.89 -21.11
C LEU A 248 1.11 -7.80 -22.17
N MET A 249 1.56 -8.16 -23.39
CA MET A 249 1.61 -7.22 -24.51
C MET A 249 0.22 -6.65 -24.81
N ARG A 250 -0.83 -7.49 -24.90
CA ARG A 250 -2.21 -7.03 -25.15
C ARG A 250 -2.73 -6.10 -24.05
N LEU A 251 -2.46 -6.40 -22.79
CA LEU A 251 -2.83 -5.56 -21.65
C LEU A 251 -2.13 -4.19 -21.71
N ALA A 252 -0.83 -4.16 -22.02
CA ALA A 252 -0.07 -2.93 -22.19
C ALA A 252 -0.61 -2.07 -23.34
N HIS A 253 -1.01 -2.69 -24.45
CA HIS A 253 -1.66 -1.99 -25.57
C HIS A 253 -2.99 -1.37 -25.17
N ALA A 254 -3.83 -2.14 -24.47
CA ALA A 254 -5.12 -1.66 -23.97
C ALA A 254 -4.94 -0.50 -22.97
N LEU A 255 -3.95 -0.60 -22.08
CA LEU A 255 -3.64 0.44 -21.10
C LEU A 255 -3.16 1.73 -21.77
N ALA A 256 -2.24 1.64 -22.74
CA ALA A 256 -1.81 2.79 -23.52
C ALA A 256 -2.99 3.42 -24.27
N GLY A 257 -3.84 2.60 -24.91
CA GLY A 257 -5.06 3.06 -25.58
C GLY A 257 -6.01 3.82 -24.65
N ALA A 258 -6.28 3.27 -23.46
CA ALA A 258 -7.10 3.91 -22.44
C ALA A 258 -6.49 5.23 -21.94
N ALA A 259 -5.16 5.30 -21.84
CA ALA A 259 -4.45 6.52 -21.46
C ALA A 259 -4.58 7.62 -22.54
N PHE A 260 -4.43 7.27 -23.82
CA PHE A 260 -4.64 8.21 -24.93
C PHE A 260 -6.07 8.77 -24.96
N GLN A 261 -7.08 7.92 -24.74
CA GLN A 261 -8.49 8.33 -24.77
C GLN A 261 -8.84 9.39 -23.71
N ARG A 262 -8.14 9.42 -22.57
CA ARG A 262 -8.45 10.34 -21.46
C ARG A 262 -7.89 11.76 -21.66
N GLY A 263 -6.87 11.96 -22.51
CA GLY A 263 -6.29 13.29 -22.62
C GLY A 263 -5.22 13.49 -23.71
N GLY A 264 -5.17 12.63 -24.73
CA GLY A 264 -4.16 12.72 -25.79
C GLY A 264 -2.76 12.31 -25.32
N ALA A 265 -1.76 12.48 -26.19
CA ALA A 265 -0.41 11.94 -25.98
C ALA A 265 0.29 12.48 -24.72
N GLN A 266 0.22 13.79 -24.45
CA GLN A 266 0.90 14.39 -23.30
C GLN A 266 0.28 13.96 -21.96
N ASN A 267 -1.04 13.84 -21.88
CA ASN A 267 -1.72 13.39 -20.65
C ASN A 267 -1.67 11.86 -20.48
N ALA A 268 -1.48 11.09 -21.55
CA ALA A 268 -1.34 9.65 -21.48
C ALA A 268 -0.15 9.25 -20.60
N LEU A 269 1.01 9.89 -20.80
CA LEU A 269 2.20 9.62 -19.98
C LEU A 269 1.99 9.98 -18.51
N SER A 270 1.35 11.13 -18.23
CA SER A 270 1.00 11.54 -16.86
C SER A 270 0.06 10.53 -16.18
N GLY A 271 -0.94 10.02 -16.91
CA GLY A 271 -1.83 8.96 -16.44
C GLY A 271 -1.08 7.67 -16.11
N LEU A 272 -0.16 7.24 -16.98
CA LEU A 272 0.67 6.06 -16.72
C LEU A 272 1.63 6.26 -15.53
N MET A 273 2.18 7.46 -15.36
CA MET A 273 2.99 7.83 -14.21
C MET A 273 2.21 7.76 -12.89
N SER A 274 0.89 7.95 -12.90
CA SER A 274 0.07 7.75 -11.70
C SER A 274 0.07 6.28 -11.25
N HIS A 275 0.01 5.32 -12.19
CA HIS A 275 0.13 3.90 -11.88
C HIS A 275 1.51 3.55 -11.34
N VAL A 276 2.57 4.10 -11.93
CA VAL A 276 3.95 3.95 -11.43
C VAL A 276 4.05 4.39 -9.97
N LYS A 277 3.49 5.55 -9.61
CA LYS A 277 3.49 6.06 -8.23
C LYS A 277 2.78 5.11 -7.26
N VAL A 278 1.61 4.61 -7.63
CA VAL A 278 0.82 3.68 -6.80
C VAL A 278 1.55 2.35 -6.60
N ILE A 279 2.05 1.73 -7.67
CA ILE A 279 2.76 0.45 -7.58
C ILE A 279 4.06 0.61 -6.79
N ASN A 280 4.82 1.69 -7.02
CA ASN A 280 6.04 1.98 -6.26
C ASN A 280 5.73 2.24 -4.77
N GLY A 281 4.66 2.97 -4.45
CA GLY A 281 4.23 3.18 -3.06
C GLY A 281 3.88 1.87 -2.35
N LEU A 282 3.13 0.99 -3.03
CA LEU A 282 2.81 -0.34 -2.51
C LEU A 282 4.09 -1.16 -2.28
N TRP A 283 4.99 -1.18 -3.26
CA TRP A 283 6.29 -1.86 -3.17
C TRP A 283 7.12 -1.37 -1.97
N GLN A 284 7.17 -0.06 -1.73
CA GLN A 284 7.88 0.51 -0.59
C GLN A 284 7.26 0.05 0.74
N ASN A 285 5.94 0.04 0.86
CA ASN A 285 5.25 -0.47 2.05
C ASN A 285 5.53 -1.96 2.28
N VAL A 286 5.47 -2.75 1.21
CA VAL A 286 5.76 -4.19 1.23
C VAL A 286 7.20 -4.45 1.70
N CYS A 287 8.16 -3.66 1.22
CA CYS A 287 9.54 -3.73 1.70
C CYS A 287 9.66 -3.34 3.17
N ALA A 288 9.03 -2.24 3.58
CA ALA A 288 9.13 -1.72 4.94
C ALA A 288 8.53 -2.67 6.00
N LEU A 289 7.47 -3.40 5.64
CA LEU A 289 6.83 -4.39 6.51
C LEU A 289 7.46 -5.78 6.36
N GLY A 290 8.37 -5.97 5.41
CA GLY A 290 9.01 -7.25 5.13
C GLY A 290 8.00 -8.33 4.78
N VAL A 291 7.10 -8.03 3.82
CA VAL A 291 6.01 -8.96 3.49
C VAL A 291 6.52 -10.21 2.79
N PHE A 292 6.23 -11.35 3.39
CA PHE A 292 6.57 -12.69 2.94
C PHE A 292 5.36 -13.32 2.23
N ASP A 293 5.14 -12.94 0.96
CA ASP A 293 4.08 -13.53 0.13
C ASP A 293 4.46 -13.49 -1.35
N ALA A 294 4.72 -14.65 -1.97
CA ALA A 294 5.21 -14.73 -3.34
C ALA A 294 4.17 -14.23 -4.37
N GLU A 295 2.88 -14.42 -4.09
CA GLU A 295 1.81 -14.04 -5.01
C GLU A 295 1.65 -12.52 -5.09
N LEU A 296 1.73 -11.81 -3.95
CA LEU A 296 1.76 -10.36 -3.88
C LEU A 296 2.90 -9.76 -4.71
N TRP A 297 4.11 -10.31 -4.53
CA TRP A 297 5.29 -9.91 -5.29
C TRP A 297 5.08 -10.14 -6.80
N GLY A 298 4.50 -11.26 -7.18
CA GLY A 298 4.18 -11.55 -8.58
C GLY A 298 3.15 -10.57 -9.18
N VAL A 299 2.10 -10.22 -8.44
CA VAL A 299 1.09 -9.25 -8.90
C VAL A 299 1.70 -7.86 -9.10
N MET A 300 2.56 -7.42 -8.18
CA MET A 300 3.26 -6.13 -8.32
C MET A 300 4.18 -6.12 -9.53
N ASP A 301 4.96 -7.17 -9.75
CA ASP A 301 5.87 -7.27 -10.89
C ASP A 301 5.10 -7.30 -12.22
N LEU A 302 4.00 -8.05 -12.29
CA LEU A 302 3.13 -8.09 -13.47
C LEU A 302 2.54 -6.70 -13.77
N ALA A 303 1.98 -6.03 -12.74
CA ALA A 303 1.42 -4.70 -12.92
C ALA A 303 2.48 -3.69 -13.37
N TRP A 304 3.68 -3.77 -12.78
CA TRP A 304 4.83 -2.93 -13.13
C TRP A 304 5.25 -3.13 -14.59
N GLU A 305 5.37 -4.38 -15.03
CA GLU A 305 5.73 -4.72 -16.40
C GLU A 305 4.71 -4.18 -17.41
N VAL A 306 3.40 -4.39 -17.18
CA VAL A 306 2.34 -3.87 -18.04
C VAL A 306 2.41 -2.34 -18.17
N VAL A 307 2.65 -1.62 -17.07
CA VAL A 307 2.76 -0.15 -17.09
C VAL A 307 4.00 0.31 -17.85
N LEU A 308 5.17 -0.29 -17.61
CA LEU A 308 6.39 0.06 -18.32
C LEU A 308 6.26 -0.17 -19.84
N MET A 309 5.66 -1.29 -20.24
CA MET A 309 5.40 -1.59 -21.65
C MET A 309 4.42 -0.58 -22.28
N ALA A 310 3.37 -0.19 -21.54
CA ALA A 310 2.43 0.83 -22.00
C ALA A 310 3.12 2.20 -22.16
N MET A 311 4.01 2.57 -21.23
CA MET A 311 4.77 3.82 -21.29
C MET A 311 5.71 3.86 -22.50
N ASN A 312 6.47 2.79 -22.74
CA ASN A 312 7.35 2.70 -23.91
C ASN A 312 6.54 2.90 -25.20
N LYS A 313 5.35 2.27 -25.28
CA LYS A 313 4.45 2.41 -26.44
C LYS A 313 3.91 3.84 -26.62
N VAL A 314 3.63 4.56 -25.54
CA VAL A 314 3.18 5.95 -25.61
C VAL A 314 4.31 6.85 -26.10
N VAL A 315 5.53 6.63 -25.59
CA VAL A 315 6.73 7.40 -25.99
C VAL A 315 7.09 7.15 -27.46
N GLU A 316 6.99 5.93 -27.97
CA GLU A 316 7.23 5.62 -29.39
C GLU A 316 6.23 6.28 -30.36
N LYS A 317 5.06 6.67 -29.86
CA LYS A 317 3.97 7.27 -30.66
C LYS A 317 3.85 8.79 -30.52
N ALA A 318 4.56 9.39 -29.57
CA ALA A 318 4.58 10.83 -29.32
C ALA A 318 5.63 11.50 -30.22
#